data_AF-A0A517N849-F1
#
_entry.id   AF-A0A517N849-F1
#
_cell.length_a   1.000
_cell.length_b   1.000
_cell.length_c   1.000
_cell.angle_alpha   90.00
_cell.angle_beta   90.00
_cell.angle_gamma   90.00
#
_symmetry.space_group_name_H-M   'P 1'
#
loop_
_entity.id
_entity.type
_entity.pdbx_description
1 polymer ?
#
loop_
_entity_poly.entity_id
_entity_poly.type
_entity_poly.pdbx_seq_one_letter_code
_entity_poly.pdbx_strand_id
1 'polypeptide(L)'
;MNSSTAHANRLSILHLLCLTAGVGIAITITRGIDRLRFSADAIYYNLDGIQGIDAFAALVAAVYGVCLTTFIFAYRSGDLWGSPGKTLALLFATMCVLNWTLDLFAAVLMNYRMQIGPPVGMPDTRGYITGIWYRDFAPSLGYVFGLPVLALVVYKTRLQGASWRMVWIGFFVFALLIVGTMHFDVDQHLPIAIRPWYFEIAIGIPIVLLALATGLSLLRRERLDWWTTITAPLIIVVWGIGVFVKATAA
;
A
#
# COMPACT_ATOMS: atom_id res chain seq x y z
N MET A 1 -17.99 27.60 23.26
CA MET A 1 -16.92 26.81 22.60
C MET A 1 -17.55 25.61 21.90
N ASN A 2 -17.14 25.34 20.65
CA ASN A 2 -17.33 24.08 19.89
C ASN A 2 -18.58 23.87 19.00
N SER A 3 -19.01 24.88 18.25
CA SER A 3 -19.77 24.64 16.99
C SER A 3 -18.85 24.30 15.80
N SER A 4 -17.57 24.70 15.84
CA SER A 4 -16.59 24.46 14.76
C SER A 4 -16.11 23.01 14.67
N THR A 5 -16.03 22.29 15.79
CA THR A 5 -15.61 20.88 15.81
C THR A 5 -16.68 19.93 15.28
N ALA A 6 -17.96 20.31 15.35
CA ALA A 6 -19.06 19.51 14.80
C ALA A 6 -19.08 19.52 13.26
N HIS A 7 -18.63 20.60 12.62
CA HIS A 7 -18.48 20.67 11.16
C HIS A 7 -17.24 19.92 10.65
N ALA A 8 -16.16 19.85 11.42
CA ALA A 8 -14.96 19.09 11.07
C ALA A 8 -15.20 17.56 10.99
N ASN A 9 -16.29 17.07 11.57
CA ASN A 9 -16.64 15.63 11.64
C ASN A 9 -17.70 15.19 10.62
N ARG A 10 -18.17 16.06 9.71
CA ARG A 10 -19.12 15.67 8.67
C ARG A 10 -18.41 15.61 7.30
N LEU A 11 -18.53 14.47 6.63
CA LEU A 11 -18.11 14.30 5.25
C LEU A 11 -18.91 15.26 4.37
N SER A 12 -18.25 16.24 3.75
CA SER A 12 -18.89 17.17 2.81
C SER A 12 -18.69 16.73 1.37
N ILE A 13 -19.52 17.25 0.45
CA ILE A 13 -19.39 17.01 -1.00
C ILE A 13 -17.99 17.40 -1.50
N LEU A 14 -17.41 18.47 -0.94
CA LEU A 14 -16.04 18.88 -1.26
C LEU A 14 -15.02 17.77 -0.94
N HIS A 15 -15.16 17.11 0.21
CA HIS A 15 -14.29 15.99 0.58
C HIS A 15 -14.43 14.83 -0.41
N LEU A 16 -15.66 14.50 -0.83
CA LEU A 16 -15.92 13.45 -1.84
C LEU A 16 -15.30 13.79 -3.21
N LEU A 17 -15.42 15.03 -3.65
CA LEU A 17 -14.80 15.49 -4.90
C LEU A 17 -13.27 15.41 -4.83
N CYS A 18 -12.68 15.83 -3.72
CA CYS A 18 -11.24 15.72 -3.52
C CYS A 18 -10.76 14.26 -3.46
N LEU A 19 -11.51 13.36 -2.79
CA LEU A 19 -11.19 11.93 -2.77
C LEU A 19 -11.19 11.36 -4.19
N THR A 20 -12.19 11.72 -5.00
CA THR A 20 -12.30 11.30 -6.41
C THR A 20 -11.14 11.84 -7.24
N ALA A 21 -10.76 13.10 -7.04
CA ALA A 21 -9.59 13.70 -7.69
C ALA A 21 -8.29 12.99 -7.25
N GLY A 22 -8.16 12.65 -5.97
CA GLY A 22 -7.04 11.87 -5.43
C GLY A 22 -6.88 10.51 -6.09
N VAL A 23 -8.00 9.80 -6.32
CA VAL A 23 -8.02 8.54 -7.09
C VAL A 23 -7.51 8.74 -8.52
N GLY A 24 -8.02 9.76 -9.22
CA GLY A 24 -7.58 10.06 -10.59
C GLY A 24 -6.09 10.39 -10.68
N ILE A 25 -5.57 11.17 -9.72
CA ILE A 25 -4.14 11.49 -9.63
C ILE A 25 -3.32 10.22 -9.35
N ALA A 26 -3.76 9.37 -8.43
CA ALA A 26 -3.06 8.14 -8.09
C ALA A 26 -2.94 7.17 -9.27
N ILE A 27 -4.03 7.00 -10.04
CA ILE A 27 -4.03 6.21 -11.26
C ILE A 27 -3.06 6.82 -12.29
N THR A 28 -3.09 8.15 -12.45
CA THR A 28 -2.21 8.86 -13.40
C THR A 28 -0.73 8.71 -13.03
N ILE A 29 -0.38 8.84 -11.75
CA ILE A 29 1.00 8.67 -11.26
C ILE A 29 1.47 7.24 -11.50
N THR A 30 0.67 6.25 -11.11
CA THR A 30 1.01 4.83 -11.29
C THR A 30 1.25 4.52 -12.78
N ARG A 31 0.37 5.02 -13.66
CA ARG A 31 0.54 4.90 -15.12
C ARG A 31 1.78 5.62 -15.64
N GLY A 32 2.11 6.78 -15.08
CA GLY A 32 3.31 7.52 -15.42
C GLY A 32 4.58 6.73 -15.10
N ILE A 33 4.62 6.11 -13.92
CA ILE A 33 5.73 5.25 -13.49
C ILE A 33 5.86 4.03 -14.42
N ASP A 34 4.76 3.33 -14.72
CA ASP A 34 4.75 2.20 -15.65
C ASP A 34 5.31 2.58 -17.04
N ARG A 35 4.92 3.75 -17.55
CA ARG A 35 5.42 4.25 -18.84
C ARG A 35 6.92 4.55 -18.83
N LEU A 36 7.42 5.15 -17.74
CA LEU A 36 8.85 5.46 -17.61
C LEU A 36 9.69 4.19 -17.55
N ARG A 37 9.14 3.13 -16.95
CA ARG A 37 9.75 1.81 -16.78
C ARG A 37 9.70 0.93 -18.03
N PHE A 38 8.76 1.18 -18.94
CA PHE A 38 8.49 0.28 -20.06
C PHE A 38 9.71 -0.09 -20.91
N SER A 39 10.66 0.82 -21.13
CA SER A 39 11.86 0.52 -21.93
C SER A 39 12.73 -0.58 -21.31
N ALA A 40 12.80 -0.67 -19.98
CA ALA A 40 13.51 -1.74 -19.29
C ALA A 40 12.67 -3.04 -19.28
N ASP A 41 11.36 -2.93 -19.03
CA ASP A 41 10.44 -4.07 -19.02
C ASP A 41 10.34 -4.75 -20.39
N ALA A 42 10.33 -3.97 -21.48
CA ALA A 42 10.27 -4.48 -22.84
C ALA A 42 11.46 -5.41 -23.14
N ILE A 43 12.65 -5.05 -22.69
CA ILE A 43 13.88 -5.85 -22.91
C ILE A 43 13.94 -7.05 -21.95
N TYR A 44 13.46 -6.90 -20.71
CA TYR A 44 13.49 -7.98 -19.73
C TYR A 44 12.40 -9.05 -19.94
N TYR A 45 11.17 -8.64 -20.19
CA TYR A 45 10.01 -9.51 -20.37
C TYR A 45 9.70 -9.79 -21.84
N ASN A 46 10.51 -9.29 -22.77
CA ASN A 46 10.29 -9.38 -24.21
C ASN A 46 8.88 -8.90 -24.61
N LEU A 47 8.51 -7.69 -24.17
CA LEU A 47 7.19 -7.11 -24.40
C LEU A 47 7.19 -6.23 -25.65
N ASP A 48 6.21 -6.44 -26.52
CA ASP A 48 6.03 -5.68 -27.76
C ASP A 48 5.41 -4.28 -27.54
N GLY A 49 4.82 -4.04 -26.36
CA GLY A 49 4.10 -2.79 -26.08
C GLY A 49 3.69 -2.63 -24.62
N ILE A 50 3.36 -1.39 -24.24
CA ILE A 50 2.88 -1.05 -22.90
C ILE A 50 1.56 -1.78 -22.67
N GLN A 51 1.52 -2.64 -21.65
CA GLN A 51 0.29 -3.37 -21.32
C GLN A 51 -0.84 -2.41 -20.92
N GLY A 52 -2.08 -2.85 -21.17
CA GLY A 52 -3.29 -2.11 -20.85
C GLY A 52 -3.46 -1.81 -19.36
N ILE A 53 -4.57 -1.15 -19.01
CA ILE A 53 -4.87 -0.90 -17.59
C ILE A 53 -5.30 -2.20 -16.92
N ASP A 54 -4.39 -2.82 -16.16
CA ASP A 54 -4.77 -3.86 -15.22
C ASP A 54 -5.75 -3.29 -14.19
N ALA A 55 -6.95 -3.88 -14.15
CA ALA A 55 -8.04 -3.46 -13.29
C ALA A 55 -7.67 -3.60 -11.81
N PHE A 56 -6.86 -4.60 -11.45
CA PHE A 56 -6.42 -4.78 -10.08
C PHE A 56 -5.40 -3.71 -9.67
N ALA A 57 -4.41 -3.42 -10.52
CA ALA A 57 -3.50 -2.29 -10.31
C ALA A 57 -4.25 -0.94 -10.19
N ALA A 58 -5.28 -0.71 -11.01
CA ALA A 58 -6.11 0.49 -10.92
C ALA A 58 -6.90 0.57 -9.60
N LEU A 59 -7.40 -0.57 -9.11
CA LEU A 59 -8.07 -0.66 -7.81
C LEU A 59 -7.11 -0.32 -6.66
N VAL A 60 -5.90 -0.89 -6.67
CA VAL A 60 -4.87 -0.58 -5.65
C VAL A 60 -4.49 0.90 -5.68
N ALA A 61 -4.27 1.47 -6.88
CA ALA A 61 -4.00 2.88 -7.05
C ALA A 61 -5.15 3.76 -6.51
N ALA A 62 -6.41 3.35 -6.72
CA ALA A 62 -7.56 4.05 -6.16
C ALA A 62 -7.56 4.04 -4.62
N VAL A 63 -7.24 2.90 -3.98
CA VAL A 63 -7.10 2.84 -2.51
C VAL A 63 -6.03 3.79 -2.02
N TYR A 64 -4.87 3.81 -2.67
CA TYR A 64 -3.80 4.76 -2.35
C TYR A 64 -4.22 6.21 -2.52
N GLY A 65 -4.95 6.54 -3.59
CA GLY A 65 -5.51 7.88 -3.79
C GLY A 65 -6.46 8.29 -2.67
N VAL A 66 -7.40 7.41 -2.30
CA VAL A 66 -8.32 7.64 -1.18
C VAL A 66 -7.53 7.85 0.12
N CYS A 67 -6.61 6.96 0.47
CA CYS A 67 -5.83 7.05 1.71
C CYS A 67 -4.96 8.30 1.77
N LEU A 68 -4.29 8.67 0.67
CA LEU A 68 -3.44 9.86 0.58
C LEU A 68 -4.25 11.14 0.78
N THR A 69 -5.37 11.29 0.08
CA THR A 69 -6.25 12.46 0.23
C THR A 69 -6.88 12.51 1.62
N THR A 70 -7.30 11.36 2.15
CA THR A 70 -7.82 11.22 3.51
C THR A 70 -6.78 11.65 4.54
N PHE A 71 -5.52 11.26 4.35
CA PHE A 71 -4.41 11.65 5.21
C PHE A 71 -4.14 13.16 5.19
N ILE A 72 -4.19 13.81 4.02
CA ILE A 72 -4.03 15.27 3.90
C ILE A 72 -5.08 16.00 4.73
N PHE A 73 -6.34 15.55 4.70
CA PHE A 73 -7.39 16.13 5.52
C PHE A 73 -7.21 15.80 7.01
N ALA A 74 -6.83 14.57 7.33
CA ALA A 74 -6.55 14.12 8.69
C ALA A 74 -5.45 14.97 9.35
N TYR A 75 -4.36 15.24 8.62
CA TYR A 75 -3.25 16.08 9.09
C TYR A 75 -3.73 17.49 9.47
N ARG A 76 -4.59 18.10 8.63
CA ARG A 76 -5.16 19.43 8.90
C ARG A 76 -6.10 19.45 10.12
N SER A 77 -6.67 18.31 10.50
CA SER A 77 -7.58 18.22 11.64
C SER A 77 -6.90 18.15 13.01
N GLY A 78 -5.57 18.07 13.09
CA GLY A 78 -4.78 18.21 14.32
C GLY A 78 -4.72 17.00 15.26
N ASP A 79 -5.71 16.11 15.24
CA ASP A 79 -5.69 14.84 15.99
C ASP A 79 -5.75 13.64 15.06
N LEU A 80 -4.57 13.11 14.73
CA LEU A 80 -4.40 11.97 13.85
C LEU A 80 -4.46 10.63 14.60
N TRP A 81 -3.99 10.61 15.85
CA TRP A 81 -3.81 9.40 16.65
C TRP A 81 -5.06 9.00 17.43
N GLY A 82 -5.99 9.93 17.66
CA GLY A 82 -7.29 9.64 18.28
C GLY A 82 -8.26 8.87 17.37
N SER A 83 -7.98 8.80 16.08
CA SER A 83 -8.84 8.16 15.07
C SER A 83 -8.15 6.97 14.41
N PRO A 84 -8.75 5.77 14.46
CA PRO A 84 -8.24 4.61 13.73
C PRO A 84 -8.21 4.83 12.22
N GLY A 85 -9.25 5.44 11.64
CA GLY A 85 -9.32 5.72 10.21
C GLY A 85 -8.27 6.71 9.73
N LYS A 86 -7.98 7.75 10.51
CA LYS A 86 -6.87 8.68 10.19
C LYS A 86 -5.51 8.00 10.32
N THR A 87 -5.36 7.09 11.28
CA THR A 87 -4.15 6.29 11.45
C THR A 87 -3.96 5.32 10.26
N LEU A 88 -5.03 4.66 9.80
CA LEU A 88 -5.00 3.85 8.56
C LEU A 88 -4.63 4.70 7.35
N ALA A 89 -5.26 5.88 7.21
CA ALA A 89 -4.95 6.79 6.12
C ALA A 89 -3.46 7.18 6.12
N LEU A 90 -2.88 7.48 7.29
CA LEU A 90 -1.44 7.71 7.43
C LEU A 90 -0.63 6.50 6.95
N LEU A 91 -0.90 5.30 7.47
CA LEU A 91 -0.12 4.10 7.13
C LEU A 91 -0.10 3.84 5.62
N PHE A 92 -1.27 3.87 4.99
CA PHE A 92 -1.40 3.62 3.56
C PHE A 92 -0.87 4.79 2.71
N ALA A 93 -1.01 6.03 3.18
CA ALA A 93 -0.40 7.19 2.52
C ALA A 93 1.13 7.11 2.58
N THR A 94 1.70 6.71 3.72
CA THR A 94 3.15 6.53 3.85
C THR A 94 3.65 5.39 2.97
N MET A 95 2.96 4.25 2.96
CA MET A 95 3.28 3.13 2.07
C MET A 95 3.20 3.56 0.60
N CYS A 96 2.16 4.29 0.21
CA CYS A 96 1.98 4.84 -1.13
C CYS A 96 3.15 5.76 -1.52
N VAL A 97 3.48 6.76 -0.69
CA VAL A 97 4.55 7.72 -0.97
C VAL A 97 5.90 7.01 -1.04
N LEU A 98 6.19 6.09 -0.13
CA LEU A 98 7.42 5.30 -0.17
C LEU A 98 7.49 4.46 -1.45
N ASN A 99 6.43 3.72 -1.77
CA ASN A 99 6.40 2.86 -2.94
C ASN A 99 6.56 3.66 -4.24
N TRP A 100 5.75 4.71 -4.44
CA TRP A 100 5.86 5.55 -5.64
C TRP A 100 7.20 6.26 -5.74
N THR A 101 7.79 6.72 -4.63
CA THR A 101 9.10 7.39 -4.67
C THR A 101 10.20 6.40 -5.06
N LEU A 102 10.19 5.19 -4.49
CA LEU A 102 11.15 4.14 -4.82
C LEU A 102 10.99 3.67 -6.26
N ASP A 103 9.74 3.41 -6.70
CA ASP A 103 9.44 2.99 -8.07
C ASP A 103 9.79 4.07 -9.09
N LEU A 104 9.51 5.35 -8.79
CA LEU A 104 9.85 6.48 -9.65
C LEU A 104 11.37 6.65 -9.75
N PHE A 105 12.09 6.61 -8.63
CA PHE A 105 13.54 6.73 -8.62
C PHE A 105 14.16 5.60 -9.46
N ALA A 106 13.69 4.37 -9.23
CA ALA A 106 14.16 3.21 -9.98
C ALA A 106 13.79 3.34 -11.48
N ALA A 107 12.58 3.79 -11.82
CA ALA A 107 12.16 3.95 -13.22
C ALA A 107 12.97 5.03 -13.95
N VAL A 108 13.25 6.16 -13.30
CA VAL A 108 14.09 7.24 -13.86
C VAL A 108 15.53 6.77 -14.06
N LEU A 109 16.10 6.10 -13.06
CA LEU A 109 17.46 5.56 -13.15
C LEU A 109 17.57 4.53 -14.28
N MET A 110 16.57 3.66 -14.43
CA MET A 110 16.53 2.68 -15.51
C MET A 110 16.37 3.33 -16.88
N ASN A 111 15.45 4.28 -17.01
CA ASN A 111 15.28 5.02 -18.26
C ASN A 111 16.60 5.66 -18.71
N TYR A 112 17.33 6.29 -17.79
CA TYR A 112 18.64 6.86 -18.06
C TYR A 112 19.69 5.80 -18.47
N ARG A 113 19.75 4.67 -17.76
CA ARG A 113 20.70 3.58 -18.08
C ARG A 113 20.45 2.95 -19.45
N MET A 114 19.20 2.86 -19.87
CA MET A 114 18.82 2.29 -21.17
C MET A 114 19.08 3.24 -22.35
N GLN A 115 19.25 4.53 -22.11
CA GLN A 115 19.63 5.51 -23.16
C GLN A 115 21.09 5.38 -23.59
N ILE A 116 21.96 4.90 -22.72
CA ILE A 116 23.35 4.60 -23.06
C ILE A 116 23.34 3.28 -23.82
N GLY A 117 23.96 3.15 -25.00
CA GLY A 117 24.01 1.88 -25.72
C GLY A 117 24.87 0.82 -25.00
N PRO A 118 24.66 -0.49 -25.25
CA PRO A 118 25.61 -1.49 -24.77
C PRO A 118 26.95 -1.28 -25.50
N PRO A 119 28.09 -1.62 -24.86
CA PRO A 119 29.37 -1.63 -25.55
C PRO A 119 29.29 -2.48 -26.82
N VAL A 120 29.88 -1.99 -27.92
CA VAL A 120 29.86 -2.67 -29.21
C VAL A 120 30.40 -4.10 -29.04
N GLY A 121 29.62 -5.10 -29.47
CA GLY A 121 30.00 -6.50 -29.43
C GLY A 121 29.68 -7.25 -28.13
N MET A 122 29.05 -6.62 -27.14
CA MET A 122 28.58 -7.31 -25.93
C MET A 122 27.07 -7.63 -25.99
N PRO A 123 26.64 -8.81 -25.51
CA PRO A 123 25.23 -9.13 -25.35
C PRO A 123 24.58 -8.20 -24.33
N ASP A 124 23.37 -7.69 -24.64
CA ASP A 124 22.65 -6.77 -23.77
C ASP A 124 22.03 -7.50 -22.58
N THR A 125 22.79 -7.62 -21.49
CA THR A 125 22.36 -8.23 -20.23
C THR A 125 21.75 -7.23 -19.25
N ARG A 126 21.64 -5.95 -19.65
CA ARG A 126 21.25 -4.87 -18.74
C ARG A 126 19.82 -5.04 -18.30
N GLY A 127 18.91 -5.41 -19.19
CA GLY A 127 17.52 -5.71 -18.85
C GLY A 127 17.39 -6.78 -17.77
N TYR A 128 18.24 -7.81 -17.77
CA TYR A 128 18.22 -8.91 -16.80
C TYR A 128 18.68 -8.49 -15.40
N ILE A 129 19.87 -7.90 -15.30
CA ILE A 129 20.45 -7.48 -14.01
C ILE A 129 19.63 -6.35 -13.41
N THR A 130 19.16 -5.42 -14.24
CA THR A 130 18.40 -4.27 -13.75
C THR A 130 16.93 -4.58 -13.50
N GLY A 131 16.30 -5.48 -14.27
CA GLY A 131 14.91 -5.89 -14.06
C GLY A 131 14.69 -6.63 -12.74
N ILE A 132 15.62 -7.51 -12.35
CA ILE A 132 15.58 -8.22 -11.06
C ILE A 132 15.80 -7.24 -9.90
N TRP A 133 16.86 -6.43 -9.98
CA TRP A 133 17.14 -5.41 -8.95
C TRP A 133 15.95 -4.46 -8.77
N TYR A 134 15.35 -4.01 -9.87
CA TYR A 134 14.21 -3.11 -9.89
C TYR A 134 12.96 -3.72 -9.25
N ARG A 135 12.61 -4.96 -9.63
CA ARG A 135 11.39 -5.65 -9.14
C ARG A 135 11.39 -5.80 -7.62
N ASP A 136 12.57 -6.05 -7.05
CA ASP A 136 12.70 -6.32 -5.62
C ASP A 136 13.08 -5.06 -4.82
N PHE A 137 13.51 -3.97 -5.46
CA PHE A 137 13.99 -2.76 -4.79
C PHE A 137 12.94 -2.07 -3.92
N ALA A 138 11.79 -1.70 -4.51
CA ALA A 138 10.74 -0.98 -3.80
C ALA A 138 10.09 -1.84 -2.71
N PRO A 139 9.76 -3.13 -2.93
CA PRO A 139 9.30 -4.01 -1.87
C PRO A 139 10.34 -4.20 -0.76
N SER A 140 11.60 -4.49 -1.09
CA SER A 140 12.65 -4.78 -0.08
C SER A 140 12.91 -3.60 0.85
N LEU A 141 13.01 -2.39 0.30
CA LEU A 141 13.26 -1.19 1.10
C LEU A 141 11.99 -0.66 1.76
N GLY A 142 10.85 -0.77 1.08
CA GLY A 142 9.58 -0.22 1.54
C GLY A 142 9.14 -0.79 2.89
N TYR A 143 9.25 -2.12 3.08
CA TYR A 143 8.88 -2.74 4.35
C TYR A 143 9.83 -2.37 5.48
N VAL A 144 11.14 -2.31 5.22
CA VAL A 144 12.15 -1.91 6.21
C VAL A 144 11.95 -0.46 6.64
N PHE A 145 11.76 0.47 5.69
CA PHE A 145 11.46 1.87 6.00
C PHE A 145 10.08 2.08 6.62
N GLY A 146 9.15 1.13 6.43
CA GLY A 146 7.85 1.11 7.10
C GLY A 146 7.92 0.74 8.59
N LEU A 147 8.94 -0.01 9.03
CA LEU A 147 9.03 -0.49 10.42
C LEU A 147 9.08 0.65 11.45
N PRO A 148 9.89 1.72 11.30
CA PRO A 148 9.86 2.86 12.22
C PRO A 148 8.50 3.54 12.30
N VAL A 149 7.80 3.63 11.17
CA VAL A 149 6.46 4.25 11.11
C VAL A 149 5.45 3.38 11.85
N LEU A 150 5.48 2.07 11.64
CA LEU A 150 4.60 1.12 12.33
C LEU A 150 4.90 1.08 13.84
N ALA A 151 6.17 1.10 14.24
CA ALA A 151 6.55 1.19 15.64
C ALA A 151 6.04 2.49 16.29
N LEU A 152 6.14 3.62 15.58
CA LEU A 152 5.59 4.89 16.01
C LEU A 152 4.06 4.83 16.14
N VAL A 153 3.36 4.19 15.19
CA VAL A 153 1.91 4.00 15.26
C VAL A 153 1.53 3.18 16.49
N VAL A 154 2.17 2.03 16.72
CA VAL A 154 1.93 1.19 17.91
C VAL A 154 2.15 1.98 19.20
N TYR A 155 3.24 2.77 19.28
CA TYR A 155 3.53 3.60 20.44
C TYR A 155 2.48 4.70 20.66
N LYS A 156 2.12 5.45 19.61
CA LYS A 156 1.21 6.60 19.70
C LYS A 156 -0.25 6.20 19.92
N THR A 157 -0.66 5.03 19.43
CA THR A 157 -2.03 4.51 19.53
C THR A 157 -2.28 3.66 20.78
N ARG A 158 -1.32 3.60 21.73
CA ARG A 158 -1.46 2.85 22.98
C ARG A 158 -2.71 3.18 23.82
N LEU A 159 -3.28 4.36 23.60
CA LEU A 159 -4.49 4.85 24.28
C LEU A 159 -5.80 4.46 23.55
N GLN A 160 -5.72 3.89 22.35
CA GLN A 160 -6.89 3.39 21.64
C GLN A 160 -7.41 2.08 22.28
N GLY A 161 -8.64 1.70 21.92
CA GLY A 161 -9.25 0.46 22.38
C GLY A 161 -8.41 -0.79 22.10
N ALA A 162 -8.56 -1.82 22.93
CA ALA A 162 -7.78 -3.06 22.84
C ALA A 162 -7.83 -3.72 21.45
N SER A 163 -9.01 -3.75 20.83
CA SER A 163 -9.20 -4.28 19.47
C SER A 163 -8.35 -3.54 18.43
N TRP A 164 -8.38 -2.20 18.45
CA TRP A 164 -7.61 -1.37 17.53
C TRP A 164 -6.09 -1.48 17.77
N ARG A 165 -5.64 -1.62 19.02
CA ARG A 165 -4.23 -1.87 19.32
C ARG A 165 -3.74 -3.19 18.70
N MET A 166 -4.56 -4.23 18.72
CA MET A 166 -4.23 -5.50 18.06
C MET A 166 -4.08 -5.33 16.54
N VAL A 167 -4.87 -4.46 15.89
CA VAL A 167 -4.72 -4.14 14.46
C VAL A 167 -3.31 -3.61 14.16
N TRP A 168 -2.83 -2.64 14.96
CA TRP A 168 -1.51 -2.04 14.75
C TRP A 168 -0.37 -3.03 14.99
N ILE A 169 -0.50 -3.87 16.02
CA ILE A 169 0.43 -4.98 16.25
C ILE A 169 0.40 -5.94 15.06
N GLY A 170 -0.79 -6.24 14.52
CA GLY A 170 -0.95 -7.06 13.31
C GLY A 170 -0.21 -6.48 12.11
N PHE A 171 -0.29 -5.17 11.88
CA PHE A 171 0.45 -4.51 10.78
C PHE A 171 1.96 -4.56 11.01
N PHE A 172 2.40 -4.42 12.26
CA PHE A 172 3.81 -4.55 12.62
C PHE A 172 4.32 -5.99 12.40
N VAL A 173 3.57 -7.00 12.84
CA VAL A 173 3.88 -8.42 12.62
C VAL A 173 3.91 -8.74 11.12
N PHE A 174 2.94 -8.27 10.35
CA PHE A 174 2.94 -8.39 8.89
C PHE A 174 4.24 -7.85 8.29
N ALA A 175 4.64 -6.62 8.63
CA ALA A 175 5.87 -6.05 8.10
C ALA A 175 7.11 -6.87 8.48
N LEU A 176 7.19 -7.37 9.71
CA LEU A 176 8.26 -8.27 10.14
C LEU A 176 8.28 -9.60 9.39
N LEU A 177 7.12 -10.18 9.10
CA LEU A 177 7.01 -11.41 8.30
C LEU A 177 7.52 -11.22 6.88
N ILE A 178 7.18 -10.09 6.26
CA ILE A 178 7.67 -9.78 4.90
C ILE A 178 9.18 -9.50 4.90
N VAL A 179 9.68 -8.72 5.86
CA VAL A 179 11.13 -8.51 6.05
C VAL A 179 11.85 -9.84 6.31
N GLY A 180 11.24 -10.71 7.12
CA GLY A 180 11.69 -12.08 7.37
C GLY A 180 11.93 -12.85 6.07
N THR A 181 10.94 -12.88 5.20
CA THR A 181 11.05 -13.56 3.90
C THR A 181 12.06 -12.90 2.98
N MET A 182 12.06 -11.57 2.86
CA MET A 182 12.93 -10.86 1.92
C MET A 182 14.42 -10.90 2.29
N HIS A 183 14.75 -10.96 3.58
CA HIS A 183 16.14 -10.88 4.04
C HIS A 183 16.69 -12.17 4.65
N PHE A 184 15.80 -13.11 5.02
CA PHE A 184 16.19 -14.33 5.74
C PHE A 184 15.56 -15.61 5.17
N ASP A 185 14.93 -15.56 3.99
CA ASP A 185 14.42 -16.74 3.28
C ASP A 185 13.45 -17.60 4.14
N VAL A 186 12.65 -16.95 4.98
CA VAL A 186 11.72 -17.63 5.91
C VAL A 186 10.70 -18.50 5.15
N ASP A 187 10.30 -18.11 3.95
CA ASP A 187 9.36 -18.84 3.11
C ASP A 187 9.90 -20.20 2.64
N GLN A 188 11.22 -20.36 2.53
CA GLN A 188 11.85 -21.63 2.17
C GLN A 188 11.62 -22.72 3.24
N HIS A 189 11.28 -22.32 4.46
CA HIS A 189 10.97 -23.22 5.57
C HIS A 189 9.48 -23.59 5.63
N LEU A 190 8.64 -22.98 4.79
CA LEU A 190 7.20 -23.24 4.76
C LEU A 190 6.86 -24.42 3.84
N PRO A 191 5.74 -25.12 4.12
CA PRO A 191 5.18 -26.13 3.22
C PRO A 191 4.93 -25.54 1.82
N ILE A 192 5.20 -26.33 0.77
CA ILE A 192 5.08 -25.92 -0.64
C ILE A 192 3.69 -25.34 -0.96
N ALA A 193 2.63 -25.90 -0.36
CA ALA A 193 1.26 -25.42 -0.54
C ALA A 193 1.02 -23.99 0.00
N ILE A 194 1.79 -23.55 1.02
CA ILE A 194 1.60 -22.26 1.69
C ILE A 194 2.45 -21.17 1.04
N ARG A 195 3.63 -21.52 0.52
CA ARG A 195 4.57 -20.56 -0.12
C ARG A 195 3.91 -19.60 -1.12
N PRO A 196 3.11 -20.07 -2.11
CA PRO A 196 2.50 -19.14 -3.06
C PRO A 196 1.50 -18.20 -2.40
N TRP A 197 0.93 -18.55 -1.25
CA TRP A 197 -0.06 -17.78 -0.48
C TRP A 197 0.54 -16.94 0.65
N TYR A 198 1.85 -16.97 0.83
CA TYR A 198 2.50 -16.38 2.00
C TYR A 198 2.17 -14.90 2.18
N PHE A 199 2.26 -14.13 1.09
CA PHE A 199 1.99 -12.69 1.13
C PHE A 199 0.54 -12.41 1.55
N GLU A 200 -0.44 -13.09 0.94
CA GLU A 200 -1.86 -12.90 1.21
C GLU A 200 -2.24 -13.30 2.64
N ILE A 201 -1.60 -14.35 3.15
CA ILE A 201 -1.76 -14.79 4.55
C ILE A 201 -1.15 -13.75 5.49
N ALA A 202 0.07 -13.28 5.22
CA ALA A 202 0.77 -12.32 6.06
C ALA A 202 0.01 -10.99 6.16
N ILE A 203 -0.43 -10.43 5.03
CA ILE A 203 -1.25 -9.20 5.01
C ILE A 203 -2.69 -9.45 5.50
N GLY A 204 -3.16 -10.70 5.44
CA GLY A 204 -4.44 -11.11 5.99
C GLY A 204 -4.53 -10.96 7.51
N ILE A 205 -3.40 -11.12 8.23
CA ILE A 205 -3.36 -10.97 9.70
C ILE A 205 -3.90 -9.59 10.15
N PRO A 206 -3.32 -8.45 9.74
CA PRO A 206 -3.85 -7.14 10.12
C PRO A 206 -5.26 -6.89 9.58
N ILE A 207 -5.61 -7.41 8.41
CA ILE A 207 -6.91 -7.14 7.78
C ILE A 207 -8.05 -7.88 8.48
N VAL A 208 -7.83 -9.13 8.90
CA VAL A 208 -8.79 -9.87 9.74
C VAL A 208 -8.95 -9.17 11.09
N LEU A 209 -7.86 -8.74 11.72
CA LEU A 209 -7.92 -7.96 12.96
C LEU A 209 -8.68 -6.64 12.76
N LEU A 210 -8.49 -5.98 11.62
CA LEU A 210 -9.19 -4.75 11.25
C LEU A 210 -10.70 -5.00 11.08
N ALA A 211 -11.09 -6.08 10.40
CA ALA A 211 -12.48 -6.49 10.25
C ALA A 211 -13.13 -6.78 11.61
N LEU A 212 -12.44 -7.52 12.47
CA LEU A 212 -12.89 -7.82 13.83
C LEU A 212 -13.01 -6.55 14.68
N ALA A 213 -12.02 -5.65 14.64
CA ALA A 213 -12.06 -4.40 15.39
C ALA A 213 -13.20 -3.48 14.92
N THR A 214 -13.43 -3.40 13.61
CA THR A 214 -14.54 -2.66 13.02
C THR A 214 -15.88 -3.28 13.42
N GLY A 215 -16.04 -4.60 13.29
CA GLY A 215 -17.25 -5.33 13.69
C GLY A 215 -17.56 -5.19 15.18
N LEU A 216 -16.56 -5.33 16.05
CA LEU A 216 -16.72 -5.13 17.50
C LEU A 216 -17.13 -3.70 17.84
N SER A 217 -16.56 -2.70 17.17
CA SER A 217 -16.94 -1.31 17.37
C SER A 217 -18.40 -1.07 16.98
N LEU A 218 -18.86 -1.65 15.87
CA LEU A 218 -20.26 -1.60 15.44
C LEU A 218 -21.20 -2.31 16.42
N LEU A 219 -20.85 -3.53 16.87
CA LEU A 219 -21.64 -4.32 17.82
C LEU A 219 -21.78 -3.61 19.17
N ARG A 220 -20.72 -2.98 19.66
CA ARG A 220 -20.71 -2.20 20.90
C ARG A 220 -21.31 -0.80 20.75
N ARG A 221 -21.74 -0.42 19.54
CA ARG A 221 -22.24 0.92 19.20
C ARG A 221 -21.24 2.02 19.57
N GLU A 222 -19.96 1.71 19.50
CA GLU A 222 -18.90 2.71 19.62
C GLU A 222 -18.98 3.63 18.40
N ARG A 223 -18.81 4.94 18.61
CA ARG A 223 -18.87 5.92 17.52
C ARG A 223 -17.65 5.74 16.63
N LEU A 224 -17.84 5.07 15.49
CA LEU A 224 -16.88 5.09 14.39
C LEU A 224 -16.98 6.43 13.68
N ASP A 225 -15.84 7.07 13.50
CA ASP A 225 -15.77 8.25 12.66
C ASP A 225 -15.89 7.88 11.18
N TRP A 226 -16.21 8.88 10.37
CA TRP A 226 -16.36 8.68 8.94
C TRP A 226 -15.04 8.26 8.28
N TRP A 227 -13.90 8.68 8.84
CA TRP A 227 -12.56 8.28 8.41
C TRP A 227 -12.41 6.76 8.43
N THR A 228 -12.78 6.13 9.55
CA THR A 228 -12.71 4.68 9.74
C THR A 228 -13.74 3.97 8.86
N THR A 229 -14.92 4.56 8.73
CA THR A 229 -16.02 4.01 7.92
C THR A 229 -15.69 3.96 6.43
N ILE A 230 -14.84 4.87 5.92
CA ILE A 230 -14.40 4.84 4.53
C ILE A 230 -13.17 3.93 4.36
N THR A 231 -12.15 4.11 5.21
CA THR A 231 -10.85 3.45 5.01
C THR A 231 -10.88 1.96 5.34
N ALA A 232 -11.49 1.56 6.46
CA ALA A 232 -11.42 0.17 6.91
C ALA A 232 -12.18 -0.80 5.97
N PRO A 233 -13.44 -0.54 5.58
CA PRO A 233 -14.14 -1.41 4.64
C PRO A 233 -13.46 -1.47 3.28
N LEU A 234 -12.92 -0.35 2.79
CA LEU A 234 -12.20 -0.31 1.52
C LEU A 234 -10.99 -1.26 1.53
N ILE A 235 -10.17 -1.21 2.57
CA ILE A 235 -9.00 -2.10 2.72
C ILE A 235 -9.42 -3.57 2.78
N ILE A 236 -10.46 -3.87 3.57
CA ILE A 236 -10.99 -5.25 3.72
C ILE A 236 -11.49 -5.78 2.38
N VAL A 237 -12.28 -4.99 1.65
CA VAL A 237 -12.87 -5.39 0.36
C VAL A 237 -11.78 -5.61 -0.69
N VAL A 238 -10.80 -4.72 -0.79
CA VAL A 238 -9.72 -4.84 -1.79
C VAL A 238 -8.88 -6.09 -1.54
N TRP A 239 -8.54 -6.39 -0.28
CA TRP A 239 -7.84 -7.64 0.04
C TRP A 239 -8.69 -8.88 -0.28
N GLY A 240 -9.99 -8.86 0.07
CA GLY A 240 -10.90 -9.95 -0.26
C GLY A 240 -10.99 -10.22 -1.77
N ILE A 241 -11.06 -9.16 -2.59
CA ILE A 241 -11.01 -9.25 -4.05
C ILE A 241 -9.68 -9.85 -4.51
N GLY A 242 -8.55 -9.37 -3.97
CA GLY A 242 -7.23 -9.89 -4.34
C GLY A 242 -7.05 -11.38 -4.05
N VAL A 243 -7.47 -11.83 -2.86
CA VAL A 243 -7.48 -13.25 -2.48
C VAL A 243 -8.38 -14.06 -3.40
N PHE A 244 -9.59 -13.56 -3.69
CA PHE A 244 -10.53 -14.24 -4.58
C PHE A 244 -9.98 -14.40 -5.99
N VAL A 245 -9.45 -13.33 -6.58
CA VAL A 245 -8.84 -13.37 -7.93
C VAL A 245 -7.72 -14.39 -7.98
N LYS A 246 -6.81 -14.38 -7.00
CA LYS A 246 -5.71 -15.35 -6.92
C LYS A 246 -6.22 -16.79 -6.75
N ALA A 247 -7.26 -17.01 -5.94
CA ALA A 247 -7.82 -18.34 -5.73
C ALA A 247 -8.45 -18.93 -6.98
N THR A 248 -9.03 -18.08 -7.84
CA THR A 248 -9.63 -18.51 -9.11
C THR A 248 -8.62 -18.69 -10.25
N ALA A 249 -7.41 -18.15 -10.09
CA ALA A 249 -6.34 -18.25 -11.08
C ALA A 249 -5.35 -19.41 -10.82
N ALA A 250 -5.43 -20.03 -9.63
CA ALA A 250 -4.61 -21.17 -9.20
C ALA A 250 -5.30 -22.51 -9.48
#